data_AF-A0A3B9I3V2-F1
#
_entry.id   AF-A0A3B9I3V2-F1
#
_cell.length_a   1.000
_cell.length_b   1.000
_cell.length_c   1.000
_cell.angle_alpha   90.00
_cell.angle_beta   90.00
_cell.angle_gamma   90.00
#
_symmetry.space_group_name_H-M   'P 1'
#
loop_
_entity.id
_entity.type
_entity.pdbx_description
1 polymer ?
#
loop_
_entity_poly.entity_id
_entity_poly.type
_entity_poly.pdbx_seq_one_letter_code
_entity_poly.pdbx_strand_id
1 'polypeptide(L)'
;MKKEEKKATIFMGDIKKIVELKEKHDQRKADALKKVEILNAKKAEINTKYCMEIDPDKIKDLTNMQRQLKSEIEDLEMVLDFNIAFLVKDMLDQVELKRIAAQEEYSKYTSDIDNEIKKVEEDAKKKVMELKGERRDHIYSQAYTLYQELYQNIIQEINRRS
;
A
#
# COMPACT_ATOMS: atom_id res chain seq x y z
N MET A 1 -20.23 6.17 -7.72
CA MET A 1 -19.35 5.93 -6.55
C MET A 1 -19.28 4.47 -6.08
N LYS A 2 -20.34 3.76 -5.64
CA LYS A 2 -20.19 2.38 -5.06
C LYS A 2 -19.80 1.20 -6.00
N LYS A 3 -19.63 1.40 -7.31
CA LYS A 3 -19.38 0.32 -8.30
C LYS A 3 -17.99 0.36 -8.93
N GLU A 4 -17.46 1.57 -9.15
CA GLU A 4 -16.01 1.88 -9.14
C GLU A 4 -15.49 1.57 -7.70
N GLU A 5 -14.28 1.82 -7.25
CA GLU A 5 -13.70 1.27 -5.99
C GLU A 5 -13.65 -0.28 -5.86
N LYS A 6 -14.57 -1.06 -6.45
CA LYS A 6 -14.61 -2.52 -6.31
C LYS A 6 -13.40 -3.19 -6.96
N LYS A 7 -12.94 -2.74 -8.13
CA LYS A 7 -11.83 -3.42 -8.82
C LYS A 7 -10.50 -3.15 -8.12
N ALA A 8 -10.26 -1.90 -7.72
CA ALA A 8 -9.09 -1.54 -6.94
C ALA A 8 -9.05 -2.29 -5.60
N THR A 9 -10.19 -2.42 -4.92
CA THR A 9 -10.29 -3.17 -3.66
C THR A 9 -10.00 -4.65 -3.85
N ILE A 10 -10.54 -5.28 -4.91
CA ILE A 10 -10.28 -6.68 -5.24
C ILE A 10 -8.79 -6.90 -5.57
N PHE A 11 -8.21 -6.02 -6.39
CA PHE A 11 -6.79 -6.06 -6.75
C PHE A 11 -5.90 -6.00 -5.50
N MET A 12 -6.14 -5.03 -4.61
CA MET A 12 -5.40 -4.91 -3.35
C MET A 12 -5.59 -6.12 -2.43
N GLY A 13 -6.80 -6.68 -2.38
CA GLY A 13 -7.10 -7.89 -1.62
C GLY A 13 -6.32 -9.11 -2.12
N ASP A 14 -6.17 -9.27 -3.43
CA ASP A 14 -5.42 -10.38 -4.02
C ASP A 14 -3.91 -10.22 -3.83
N ILE A 15 -3.36 -9.00 -3.96
CA ILE A 15 -1.96 -8.70 -3.59
C ILE A 15 -1.71 -9.07 -2.12
N LYS A 16 -2.62 -8.68 -1.22
CA LYS A 16 -2.48 -8.99 0.20
C LYS A 16 -2.40 -10.49 0.47
N LYS A 17 -3.22 -11.30 -0.22
CA LYS A 17 -3.15 -12.78 -0.10
C LYS A 17 -1.80 -13.33 -0.55
N ILE A 18 -1.22 -12.79 -1.63
CA ILE A 18 0.10 -13.22 -2.12
C ILE A 18 1.17 -12.90 -1.07
N VAL A 19 1.13 -11.71 -0.48
CA VAL A 19 2.04 -11.30 0.60
C VAL A 19 1.89 -12.22 1.82
N GLU A 20 0.66 -12.45 2.29
CA GLU A 20 0.40 -13.34 3.43
C GLU A 20 0.87 -14.78 3.18
N LEU A 21 0.74 -15.29 1.95
CA LEU A 21 1.24 -16.61 1.57
C LEU A 21 2.77 -16.67 1.61
N LYS A 22 3.43 -15.63 1.09
CA LYS A 22 4.89 -15.52 1.13
C LYS A 22 5.39 -15.46 2.57
N GLU A 23 4.82 -14.61 3.40
CA GLU A 23 5.20 -14.47 4.81
C GLU A 23 5.03 -15.79 5.58
N LYS A 24 3.91 -16.49 5.40
CA LYS A 24 3.68 -17.81 6.01
C LYS A 24 4.71 -18.84 5.58
N HIS A 25 5.10 -18.83 4.31
CA HIS A 25 6.11 -19.73 3.79
C HIS A 25 7.52 -19.40 4.32
N ASP A 26 7.89 -18.12 4.34
CA ASP A 26 9.18 -17.67 4.87
C ASP A 26 9.30 -18.00 6.36
N GLN A 27 8.21 -17.85 7.12
CA GLN A 27 8.14 -18.29 8.50
C GLN A 27 8.33 -19.80 8.63
N ARG A 28 7.65 -20.61 7.80
CA ARG A 28 7.83 -22.07 7.79
C ARG A 28 9.25 -22.49 7.45
N LYS A 29 9.91 -21.81 6.51
CA LYS A 29 11.32 -22.04 6.20
C LYS A 29 12.23 -21.70 7.36
N ALA A 30 12.00 -20.57 8.03
CA ALA A 30 12.78 -20.19 9.21
C ALA A 30 12.63 -21.22 10.34
N ASP A 31 11.40 -21.72 10.57
CA ASP A 31 11.13 -22.73 11.58
C ASP A 31 11.71 -24.10 11.21
N ALA A 32 11.64 -24.49 9.93
CA ALA A 32 12.24 -25.71 9.43
C ALA A 32 13.77 -25.67 9.58
N LEU A 33 14.41 -24.55 9.25
CA LEU A 33 15.86 -24.37 9.38
C LEU A 33 16.33 -24.55 10.83
N LYS A 34 15.65 -23.89 11.79
CA LYS A 34 15.93 -24.06 13.22
C LYS A 34 15.77 -25.51 13.68
N LYS A 35 14.72 -26.19 13.21
CA LYS A 35 14.48 -27.60 13.55
C LYS A 35 15.56 -28.51 12.97
N VAL A 36 15.96 -28.30 11.72
CA VAL A 36 17.03 -29.08 11.08
C VAL A 36 18.35 -28.92 11.84
N GLU A 37 18.69 -27.70 12.29
CA GLU A 37 19.87 -27.48 13.14
C GLU A 37 19.83 -28.28 14.44
N ILE A 38 18.69 -28.25 15.15
CA ILE A 38 18.48 -29.01 16.40
C ILE A 38 18.57 -30.52 16.14
N LEU A 39 17.92 -31.03 15.09
CA LEU A 39 17.91 -32.45 14.74
C LEU A 39 19.31 -32.93 14.33
N ASN A 40 20.08 -32.10 13.62
CA ASN A 40 21.47 -32.40 13.27
C ASN A 40 22.37 -32.48 14.51
N ALA A 41 22.22 -31.58 15.47
CA ALA A 41 22.93 -31.66 16.75
C ALA A 41 22.57 -32.96 17.50
N LYS A 42 21.28 -33.28 17.60
CA LYS A 42 20.80 -34.52 18.24
C LYS A 42 21.30 -35.78 17.52
N LYS A 43 21.36 -35.76 16.19
CA LYS A 43 21.92 -36.83 15.36
C LYS A 43 23.41 -37.03 15.67
N ALA A 44 24.19 -35.96 15.82
CA ALA A 44 25.60 -36.03 16.20
C ALA A 44 25.82 -36.64 17.60
N GLU A 45 24.97 -36.29 18.57
CA GLU A 45 24.99 -36.90 19.91
C GLU A 45 24.70 -38.40 19.85
N ILE A 46 23.67 -38.81 19.10
CA ILE A 46 23.31 -40.22 18.93
C ILE A 46 24.42 -41.00 18.22
N ASN A 47 25.05 -40.41 17.20
CA ASN A 47 26.20 -41.02 16.53
C ASN A 47 27.35 -41.28 17.51
N THR A 48 27.64 -40.31 18.38
CA THR A 48 28.67 -40.48 19.42
C THR A 48 28.31 -41.63 20.37
N LYS A 49 27.06 -41.68 20.85
CA LYS A 49 26.58 -42.77 21.72
C LYS A 49 26.64 -44.13 21.02
N TYR A 50 26.24 -44.19 19.76
CA TYR A 50 26.27 -45.40 18.95
C TYR A 50 27.69 -45.98 18.84
N CYS A 51 28.70 -45.12 18.62
CA CYS A 51 30.10 -45.56 18.53
C CYS A 51 30.68 -46.05 19.87
N MET A 52 30.09 -45.65 21.00
CA MET A 52 30.55 -46.02 22.35
C MET A 52 29.75 -47.19 22.95
N GLU A 53 28.62 -47.55 22.37
CA GLU A 53 27.72 -48.57 22.90
C GLU A 53 28.11 -49.97 22.40
N ILE A 54 28.04 -50.96 23.30
CA ILE A 54 28.39 -52.36 23.04
C ILE A 54 27.21 -53.30 23.25
N ASP A 55 26.15 -52.83 23.90
CA ASP A 55 24.90 -53.56 24.12
C ASP A 55 24.09 -53.64 22.81
N PRO A 56 23.85 -54.85 22.26
CA PRO A 56 23.13 -55.03 21.00
C PRO A 56 21.71 -54.43 20.98
N ASP A 57 21.00 -54.47 22.10
CA ASP A 57 19.63 -53.96 22.16
C ASP A 57 19.62 -52.43 22.11
N LYS A 58 20.55 -51.78 22.82
CA LYS A 58 20.72 -50.32 22.77
C LYS A 58 21.23 -49.84 21.41
N ILE A 59 22.13 -50.59 20.77
CA ILE A 59 22.60 -50.30 19.41
C ILE A 59 21.42 -50.29 18.43
N LYS A 60 20.50 -51.26 18.55
CA LYS A 60 19.29 -51.34 17.73
C LYS A 60 18.39 -50.13 17.95
N ASP A 61 18.18 -49.71 19.19
CA ASP A 61 17.39 -48.52 19.52
C ASP A 61 18.01 -47.23 18.98
N LEU A 62 19.32 -47.04 19.15
CA LEU A 62 20.05 -45.89 18.59
C LEU A 62 19.97 -45.86 17.06
N THR A 63 20.04 -47.02 16.40
CA THR A 63 19.87 -47.13 14.94
C THR A 63 18.47 -46.69 14.51
N ASN A 64 17.43 -47.10 15.24
CA ASN A 64 16.06 -46.69 14.96
C ASN A 64 15.88 -45.18 15.14
N MET A 65 16.45 -44.60 16.19
CA MET A 65 16.45 -43.15 16.41
C MET A 65 17.18 -42.39 15.29
N GLN A 66 18.33 -42.88 14.82
CA GLN A 66 19.04 -42.29 13.67
C GLN A 66 18.18 -42.29 12.40
N ARG A 67 17.49 -43.40 12.11
CA ARG A 67 16.60 -43.50 10.95
C ARG A 67 15.44 -42.52 11.04
N GLN A 68 14.81 -42.41 12.21
CA GLN A 68 13.73 -41.45 12.44
C GLN A 68 14.20 -40.01 12.25
N LEU A 69 15.35 -39.64 12.84
CA LEU A 69 15.93 -38.31 12.69
C LEU A 69 16.29 -38.00 11.24
N LYS A 70 16.83 -38.97 10.50
CA LYS A 70 17.15 -38.80 9.10
C LYS A 70 15.89 -38.51 8.27
N SER A 71 14.82 -39.27 8.49
CA SER A 71 13.53 -39.04 7.82
C SER A 71 12.97 -37.66 8.14
N GLU A 72 12.99 -37.25 9.41
CA GLU A 72 12.46 -35.94 9.83
C GLU A 72 13.28 -34.77 9.25
N ILE A 73 14.60 -34.93 9.14
CA ILE A 73 15.46 -33.94 8.48
C ILE A 73 15.14 -33.87 6.98
N GLU A 74 15.04 -35.00 6.29
CA GLU A 74 14.69 -35.04 4.87
C GLU A 74 13.33 -34.38 4.59
N ASP A 75 12.33 -34.61 5.46
CA ASP A 75 11.02 -33.98 5.36
C ASP A 75 11.09 -32.44 5.51
N LEU A 76 11.94 -31.94 6.39
CA LEU A 76 12.15 -30.50 6.59
C LEU A 76 13.00 -29.88 5.48
N GLU A 77 13.98 -30.60 4.96
CA GLU A 77 14.79 -30.18 3.81
C GLU A 77 13.91 -30.00 2.56
N MET A 78 12.92 -30.87 2.35
CA MET A 78 11.93 -30.66 1.29
C MET A 78 11.18 -29.32 1.41
N VAL A 79 10.87 -28.88 2.63
CA VAL A 79 10.25 -27.56 2.88
C VAL A 79 11.22 -26.41 2.58
N LEU A 80 12.50 -26.59 2.90
CA LEU A 80 13.56 -25.59 2.63
C LEU A 80 13.86 -25.46 1.14
N ASP A 81 13.84 -26.56 0.40
CA ASP A 81 14.09 -26.62 -1.03
C ASP A 81 12.87 -26.21 -1.86
N PHE A 82 11.68 -26.24 -1.26
CA PHE A 82 10.46 -25.83 -1.93
C PHE A 82 10.54 -24.38 -2.42
N ASN A 83 10.27 -24.19 -3.72
CA ASN A 83 10.28 -22.88 -4.35
C ASN A 83 8.87 -22.31 -4.43
N ILE A 84 8.55 -21.38 -3.52
CA ILE A 84 7.24 -20.69 -3.51
C ILE A 84 6.95 -19.93 -4.80
N ALA A 85 7.96 -19.55 -5.59
CA ALA A 85 7.75 -18.81 -6.84
C ALA A 85 6.78 -19.54 -7.77
N PHE A 86 6.81 -20.88 -7.83
CA PHE A 86 5.86 -21.65 -8.63
C PHE A 86 4.42 -21.52 -8.13
N LEU A 87 4.21 -21.45 -6.81
CA LEU A 87 2.89 -21.30 -6.21
C LEU A 87 2.31 -19.89 -6.41
N VAL A 88 3.15 -18.86 -6.29
CA VAL A 88 2.69 -17.46 -6.44
C VAL A 88 2.67 -16.99 -7.88
N LYS A 89 3.38 -17.63 -8.81
CA LYS A 89 3.42 -17.22 -10.22
C LYS A 89 2.03 -17.16 -10.85
N ASP A 90 1.25 -18.23 -10.72
CA ASP A 90 -0.12 -18.27 -11.27
C ASP A 90 -1.01 -17.18 -10.65
N MET A 91 -0.80 -16.87 -9.36
CA MET A 91 -1.53 -15.78 -8.69
C MET A 91 -1.09 -14.41 -9.21
N LEU A 92 0.21 -14.20 -9.44
CA LEU A 92 0.76 -12.96 -9.98
C LEU A 92 0.26 -12.72 -11.41
N ASP A 93 0.24 -13.75 -12.25
CA ASP A 93 -0.26 -13.67 -13.63
C ASP A 93 -1.76 -13.27 -13.65
N GLN A 94 -2.56 -13.82 -12.74
CA GLN A 94 -3.97 -13.42 -12.59
C GLN A 94 -4.16 -11.99 -12.06
N VAL A 95 -3.23 -11.51 -11.23
CA VAL A 95 -3.27 -10.17 -10.65
C VAL A 95 -2.85 -9.11 -11.67
N GLU A 96 -1.99 -9.44 -12.64
CA GLU A 96 -1.55 -8.50 -13.67
C GLU A 96 -2.71 -7.98 -14.54
N LEU A 97 -3.65 -8.85 -14.92
CA LEU A 97 -4.86 -8.44 -15.65
C LEU A 97 -5.75 -7.51 -14.81
N LYS A 98 -5.81 -7.73 -13.50
CA LYS A 98 -6.58 -6.90 -12.57
C LYS A 98 -5.89 -5.56 -12.32
N ARG A 99 -4.56 -5.50 -12.39
CA ARG A 99 -3.76 -4.27 -12.26
C ARG A 99 -4.18 -3.22 -13.29
N ILE A 100 -4.28 -3.63 -14.55
CA ILE A 100 -4.67 -2.73 -15.66
C ILE A 100 -6.06 -2.15 -15.39
N ALA A 101 -7.03 -3.00 -15.06
CA ALA A 101 -8.40 -2.55 -14.78
C ALA A 101 -8.51 -1.63 -13.54
N ALA A 102 -7.70 -1.89 -12.51
CA ALA A 102 -7.63 -1.02 -11.32
C ALA A 102 -6.97 0.33 -11.63
N GLN A 103 -5.95 0.33 -12.49
CA GLN A 103 -5.27 1.56 -12.92
C GLN A 103 -6.18 2.45 -13.76
N GLU A 104 -6.92 1.87 -14.71
CA GLU A 104 -7.91 2.60 -15.50
C GLU A 104 -9.00 3.23 -14.63
N GLU A 105 -9.51 2.46 -13.65
CA GLU A 105 -10.51 2.93 -12.70
C GLU A 105 -9.99 4.09 -11.85
N TYR A 106 -8.74 4.00 -11.38
CA TYR A 106 -8.08 5.07 -10.64
C TYR A 106 -7.90 6.33 -11.50
N SER A 107 -7.38 6.19 -12.73
CA SER A 107 -7.18 7.32 -13.64
C SER A 107 -8.49 8.03 -13.99
N LYS A 108 -9.58 7.28 -14.17
CA LYS A 108 -10.91 7.85 -14.39
C LYS A 108 -11.38 8.61 -13.15
N TYR A 109 -11.28 8.00 -11.97
CA TYR A 109 -11.66 8.64 -10.72
C TYR A 109 -10.89 9.95 -10.49
N THR A 110 -9.57 9.96 -10.68
CA THR A 110 -8.77 11.18 -10.55
C THR A 110 -9.19 12.26 -11.54
N SER A 111 -9.47 11.88 -12.79
CA SER A 111 -9.95 12.84 -13.80
C SER A 111 -11.31 13.41 -13.44
N ASP A 112 -12.24 12.60 -12.91
CA ASP A 112 -13.57 13.04 -12.50
C ASP A 112 -13.47 14.03 -11.34
N ILE A 113 -12.60 13.76 -10.35
CA ILE A 113 -12.33 14.67 -9.23
C ILE A 113 -11.69 15.98 -9.70
N ASP A 114 -10.67 15.92 -10.55
CA ASP A 114 -10.00 17.11 -11.08
C ASP A 114 -10.97 18.00 -11.87
N ASN A 115 -11.90 17.39 -12.61
CA ASN A 115 -12.93 18.11 -13.34
C ASN A 115 -13.94 18.78 -12.39
N GLU A 116 -14.36 18.11 -11.32
CA GLU A 116 -15.23 18.71 -10.31
C GLU A 116 -14.54 19.84 -9.54
N ILE A 117 -13.25 19.69 -9.20
CA ILE A 117 -12.46 20.77 -8.59
C ILE A 117 -12.46 22.00 -9.51
N LYS A 118 -12.18 21.82 -10.81
CA LYS A 118 -12.18 22.93 -11.78
C LYS A 118 -13.54 23.63 -11.86
N LYS A 119 -14.65 22.89 -11.89
CA LYS A 119 -16.00 23.48 -11.89
C LYS A 119 -16.23 24.34 -10.65
N VAL A 120 -15.90 23.82 -9.47
CA VAL A 120 -16.05 24.54 -8.20
C VAL A 120 -15.18 25.81 -8.21
N GLU A 121 -13.96 25.74 -8.71
CA GLU A 121 -13.08 26.91 -8.83
C GLU A 121 -13.63 27.97 -9.79
N GLU A 122 -14.18 27.56 -10.93
CA GLU A 122 -14.82 28.46 -11.89
C GLU A 122 -16.05 29.14 -11.31
N ASP A 123 -16.90 28.39 -10.61
CA ASP A 123 -18.11 28.93 -9.98
C ASP A 123 -17.76 29.88 -8.84
N ALA A 124 -16.74 29.56 -8.03
CA ALA A 124 -16.22 30.47 -7.01
C ALA A 124 -15.68 31.77 -7.63
N LYS A 125 -14.93 31.69 -8.74
CA LYS A 125 -14.41 32.86 -9.45
C LYS A 125 -15.54 33.74 -9.99
N LYS A 126 -16.57 33.14 -10.61
CA LYS A 126 -17.77 33.86 -11.06
C LYS A 126 -18.44 34.56 -9.89
N LYS A 127 -18.62 33.87 -8.75
CA LYS A 127 -19.26 34.46 -7.58
C LYS A 127 -18.49 35.63 -7.00
N VAL A 128 -17.16 35.56 -6.98
CA VAL A 128 -16.29 36.67 -6.58
C VAL A 128 -16.46 37.87 -7.53
N MET A 129 -16.59 37.65 -8.84
CA MET A 129 -16.82 38.73 -9.80
C MET A 129 -18.18 39.39 -9.61
N GLU A 130 -19.24 38.60 -9.39
CA GLU A 130 -20.59 39.10 -9.07
C GLU A 130 -20.56 40.00 -7.82
N LEU A 131 -20.00 39.51 -6.71
CA LEU A 131 -19.93 40.25 -5.45
C LEU A 131 -19.08 41.53 -5.58
N LYS A 132 -18.01 41.51 -6.38
CA LYS A 132 -17.24 42.73 -6.70
C LYS A 132 -18.07 43.73 -7.49
N GLY A 133 -18.91 43.25 -8.41
CA GLY A 133 -19.88 44.06 -9.14
C GLY A 133 -20.89 44.71 -8.18
N GLU A 134 -21.59 43.90 -7.38
CA GLU A 134 -22.55 44.35 -6.38
C GLU A 134 -21.95 45.41 -5.44
N ARG A 135 -20.73 45.18 -4.95
CA ARG A 135 -20.04 46.14 -4.08
C ARG A 135 -19.79 47.48 -4.77
N ARG A 136 -19.36 47.47 -6.03
CA ARG A 136 -19.10 48.69 -6.82
C ARG A 136 -20.39 49.45 -7.10
N ASP A 137 -21.46 48.72 -7.41
CA ASP A 137 -22.74 49.28 -7.79
C ASP A 137 -23.59 49.67 -6.57
N HIS A 138 -23.13 49.32 -5.37
CA HIS A 138 -23.77 49.70 -4.12
C HIS A 138 -23.80 51.23 -3.93
N ILE A 139 -24.92 51.76 -3.44
CA ILE A 139 -25.15 53.20 -3.31
C ILE A 139 -24.08 53.92 -2.48
N TYR A 140 -23.58 53.29 -1.41
CA TYR A 140 -22.48 53.86 -0.61
C TYR A 140 -21.17 53.96 -1.37
N SER A 141 -20.84 52.98 -2.23
CA SER A 141 -19.63 53.03 -3.05
C SER A 141 -19.72 54.16 -4.08
N GLN A 142 -20.87 54.28 -4.75
CA GLN A 142 -21.13 55.35 -5.72
C GLN A 142 -21.10 56.74 -5.05
N ALA A 143 -21.75 56.89 -3.89
CA ALA A 143 -21.77 58.13 -3.13
C ALA A 143 -20.37 58.54 -2.65
N TYR A 144 -19.55 57.58 -2.22
CA TYR A 144 -18.17 57.83 -1.83
C TYR A 144 -17.31 58.31 -3.01
N THR A 145 -17.43 57.68 -4.18
CA THR A 145 -16.74 58.11 -5.41
C THR A 145 -17.15 59.54 -5.79
N LEU A 146 -18.44 59.84 -5.83
CA LEU A 146 -18.95 61.19 -6.13
C LEU A 146 -18.44 62.23 -5.12
N TYR A 147 -18.41 61.89 -3.83
CA TYR A 147 -17.85 62.76 -2.81
C TYR A 147 -16.37 63.06 -3.06
N GLN A 148 -15.56 62.04 -3.36
CA GLN A 148 -14.13 62.24 -3.65
C GLN A 148 -13.92 63.13 -4.88
N GLU A 149 -14.68 62.91 -5.95
CA GLU A 149 -14.61 63.73 -7.17
C GLU A 149 -14.99 65.19 -6.89
N LEU A 150 -16.08 65.42 -6.15
CA LEU A 150 -16.50 66.77 -5.74
C LEU A 150 -15.42 67.44 -4.89
N TYR A 151 -14.88 66.73 -3.90
CA TYR A 151 -13.84 67.26 -3.03
C TYR A 151 -12.57 67.66 -3.80
N GLN A 152 -12.11 66.80 -4.72
CA GLN A 152 -10.95 67.10 -5.57
C GLN A 152 -11.20 68.29 -6.49
N ASN A 153 -12.38 68.38 -7.12
CA ASN A 153 -12.73 69.52 -7.97
C ASN A 153 -12.76 70.84 -7.19
N ILE A 154 -13.30 70.84 -5.97
CA ILE A 154 -13.32 72.02 -5.10
C ILE A 154 -11.88 72.45 -4.75
N ILE A 155 -11.01 71.51 -4.37
CA ILE A 155 -9.59 71.82 -4.09
C ILE A 155 -8.89 72.41 -5.32
N GLN A 156 -9.08 71.82 -6.50
CA GLN A 156 -8.47 72.32 -7.72
C GLN A 156 -8.94 73.74 -8.06
N GLU A 157 -10.23 74.03 -7.87
CA GLU A 157 -10.78 75.37 -8.11
C GLU A 157 -10.24 76.40 -7.12
N ILE A 158 -10.11 76.04 -5.84
CA ILE A 158 -9.47 76.91 -4.82
C ILE A 158 -8.03 77.23 -5.24
N ASN A 159 -7.27 76.21 -5.68
CA ASN A 159 -5.88 76.39 -6.12
C ASN A 159 -5.74 77.19 -7.42
N ARG A 160 -6.75 77.19 -8.31
CA ARG A 160 -6.75 78.01 -9.53
C ARG A 160 -7.00 79.49 -9.26
N ARG A 161 -7.68 79.80 -8.15
CA ARG A 161 -8.05 81.17 -7.75
C ARG A 161 -7.04 81.82 -6.79
N SER A 162 -6.05 81.06 -6.33
CA SER A 162 -4.96 81.52 -5.44
C SER A 162 -3.72 81.82 -6.26
#